data_AF-W7WLG0-F1
#
_entry.id   AF-W7WLG0-F1
#
_cell.length_a   1.000
_cell.length_b   1.000
_cell.length_c   1.000
_cell.angle_alpha   90.00
_cell.angle_beta   90.00
_cell.angle_gamma   90.00
#
_symmetry.space_group_name_H-M   'P 1'
#
loop_
_entity.id
_entity.type
_entity.pdbx_description
1 polymer ?
#
loop_
_entity_poly.entity_id
_entity_poly.type
_entity_poly.pdbx_seq_one_letter_code
_entity_poly.pdbx_strand_id
1 'polypeptide(L)'
;MGLSEAARGSLGHWIVASRGQIANYQIVAPTTWNFSPRDAAGTPGALEQALEGAPVQEGELTPVAVQHIVRSFDPCMVCTVH
;
A
#
# COMPACT_ATOMS: atom_id res chain seq x y z
N MET A 1 3.30 -3.68 -20.63
CA MET A 1 2.66 -3.39 -19.34
C MET A 1 1.63 -4.48 -19.08
N GLY A 2 1.59 -5.02 -17.87
CA GLY A 2 0.56 -5.96 -17.43
C GLY A 2 -0.21 -5.35 -16.27
N LEU A 3 -1.53 -5.33 -16.36
CA LEU A 3 -2.44 -4.80 -15.33
C LEU A 3 -3.39 -5.91 -14.91
N SER A 4 -3.66 -6.03 -13.61
CA SER A 4 -4.60 -7.00 -13.07
C SER A 4 -5.16 -6.53 -11.73
N GLU A 5 -6.24 -7.16 -11.28
CA GLU A 5 -6.75 -7.03 -9.92
C GLU A 5 -6.28 -8.25 -9.12
N ALA A 6 -5.42 -8.01 -8.14
CA ALA A 6 -5.05 -9.02 -7.16
C ALA A 6 -6.07 -8.99 -6.00
N ALA A 7 -5.98 -9.95 -5.07
CA ALA A 7 -6.90 -10.04 -3.93
C ALA A 7 -6.99 -8.76 -3.07
N ARG A 8 -5.98 -7.89 -3.14
CA ARG A 8 -5.84 -6.66 -2.34
C ARG A 8 -6.06 -5.37 -3.14
N GLY A 9 -6.43 -5.49 -4.42
CA GLY A 9 -6.64 -4.36 -5.34
C GLY A 9 -5.72 -4.37 -6.56
N SER A 10 -5.51 -3.19 -7.14
CA SER A 10 -4.86 -3.04 -8.45
C SER A 10 -3.35 -3.33 -8.41
N LEU A 11 -2.90 -4.15 -9.37
CA LEU A 11 -1.52 -4.55 -9.59
C LEU A 11 -1.08 -4.15 -11.01
N GLY A 12 0.07 -3.48 -11.10
CA GLY A 12 0.68 -3.11 -12.37
C GLY A 12 2.14 -3.51 -12.49
N HIS A 13 2.52 -4.02 -13.66
CA HIS A 13 3.89 -4.38 -14.03
C HIS A 13 4.29 -3.64 -15.32
N TRP A 14 5.40 -2.91 -15.29
CA TRP A 14 5.99 -2.19 -16.43
C TRP A 14 7.38 -2.74 -16.71
N ILE A 15 7.64 -3.07 -17.98
CA ILE A 15 8.92 -3.62 -18.42
C ILE A 15 9.43 -2.78 -19.58
N VAL A 16 10.70 -2.40 -19.53
CA VAL A 16 11.45 -1.84 -20.64
C VAL A 16 12.51 -2.85 -21.05
N ALA A 17 12.45 -3.35 -22.28
CA ALA A 17 13.44 -4.27 -22.84
C ALA A 17 14.35 -3.53 -23.84
N SER A 18 15.66 -3.77 -23.78
CA SER A 18 16.66 -3.19 -24.68
C SER A 18 17.77 -4.21 -24.95
N ARG A 19 18.18 -4.35 -26.22
CA ARG A 19 19.24 -5.29 -26.65
C ARG A 19 19.05 -6.74 -26.17
N GLY A 20 17.80 -7.21 -26.16
CA GLY A 20 17.47 -8.56 -25.68
C GLY A 20 17.53 -8.76 -24.16
N GLN A 21 17.71 -7.68 -23.38
CA GLN A 21 17.73 -7.71 -21.92
C GLN A 21 16.65 -6.79 -21.33
N ILE A 22 16.25 -7.04 -20.08
CA ILE A 22 15.35 -6.15 -19.34
C ILE A 22 16.19 -4.97 -18.84
N ALA A 23 15.94 -3.78 -19.39
CA ALA A 23 16.58 -2.54 -18.98
C ALA A 23 15.91 -1.92 -17.74
N ASN A 24 14.60 -2.14 -17.57
CA ASN A 24 13.87 -1.74 -16.36
C ASN A 24 12.66 -2.66 -16.14
N TYR A 25 12.37 -2.97 -14.88
CA TYR A 25 11.15 -3.64 -14.45
C TYR A 25 10.62 -2.88 -13.23
N GLN A 26 9.41 -2.35 -13.32
CA GLN A 26 8.75 -1.64 -12.24
C GLN A 26 7.43 -2.34 -11.92
N ILE A 27 7.13 -2.48 -10.64
CA ILE A 27 5.88 -3.05 -10.17
C ILE A 27 5.25 -2.03 -9.22
N VAL A 28 3.94 -1.84 -9.35
CA VAL A 28 3.15 -1.11 -8.36
C VAL A 28 2.09 -2.07 -7.86
N ALA A 29 2.30 -2.58 -6.64
CA ALA A 29 1.42 -3.56 -6.04
C ALA A 29 0.25 -2.92 -5.28
N PRO A 30 -0.80 -3.69 -4.96
CA PRO A 30 -1.99 -3.16 -4.32
C PRO A 30 -1.69 -2.45 -2.98
N THR A 31 -0.85 -3.08 -2.16
CA THR A 31 -0.51 -2.50 -0.85
C THR A 31 0.40 -1.28 -1.00
N THR A 32 1.13 -1.09 -2.11
CA THR A 32 1.85 0.16 -2.41
C THR A 32 0.89 1.35 -2.51
N TRP A 33 -0.32 1.15 -3.07
CA TRP A 33 -1.37 2.18 -3.07
C TRP A 33 -1.96 2.41 -1.68
N ASN A 34 -2.29 1.33 -0.97
CA ASN A 34 -3.01 1.42 0.31
C ASN A 34 -2.12 1.95 1.46
N PHE A 35 -0.83 1.60 1.45
CA PHE A 35 0.16 1.92 2.48
C PHE A 35 1.21 2.91 1.94
N SER A 36 0.85 3.72 0.94
CA SER A 36 1.75 4.77 0.48
C SER A 36 2.01 5.76 1.62
N PRO A 37 3.25 6.24 1.79
CA PRO A 37 3.50 7.39 2.65
C PRO A 37 2.86 8.64 2.04
N ARG A 38 3.04 9.77 2.73
CA ARG A 38 2.69 11.08 2.18
C ARG A 38 3.42 11.35 0.87
N ASP A 39 2.70 11.94 -0.08
CA ASP A 39 3.29 12.41 -1.33
C ASP A 39 4.15 13.68 -1.12
N ALA A 40 4.73 14.20 -2.21
CA ALA A 40 5.55 15.40 -2.18
C ALA A 40 4.79 16.68 -1.76
N ALA A 41 3.46 16.69 -1.85
CA ALA A 41 2.61 17.77 -1.38
C ALA A 41 2.16 17.56 0.09
N GLY A 42 2.56 16.46 0.73
CA GLY A 42 2.20 16.11 2.09
C GLY A 42 0.85 15.41 2.23
N THR A 43 0.24 15.00 1.11
CA THR A 43 -1.07 14.33 1.07
C THR A 43 -0.94 12.92 1.66
N PRO A 44 -1.69 12.58 2.72
CA PRO A 44 -1.65 11.25 3.33
C PRO A 44 -2.14 10.16 2.37
N GLY A 45 -1.56 8.96 2.48
CA GLY A 45 -2.03 7.76 1.77
C GLY A 45 -3.37 7.23 2.33
N ALA A 46 -3.94 6.22 1.67
CA ALA A 46 -5.26 5.69 2.03
C ALA A 46 -5.35 5.22 3.49
N LEU A 47 -4.34 4.49 3.98
CA LEU A 47 -4.30 4.06 5.38
C LEU A 47 -4.18 5.24 6.36
N GLU A 48 -3.31 6.21 6.09
CA GLU A 48 -3.15 7.39 6.95
C GLU A 48 -4.47 8.16 7.08
N GLN A 49 -5.20 8.31 5.98
CA GLN A 49 -6.53 8.92 5.98
C GLN A 49 -7.55 8.07 6.76
N ALA A 50 -7.52 6.75 6.60
CA ALA A 50 -8.44 5.85 7.30
C ALA A 50 -8.20 5.80 8.83
N LEU A 51 -6.98 6.10 9.27
CA LEU A 51 -6.62 6.18 10.69
C LEU A 51 -7.01 7.53 11.32
N GLU A 52 -7.30 8.55 10.51
CA GLU A 52 -7.71 9.87 11.01
C GLU A 52 -9.03 9.75 11.79
N GLY A 53 -9.01 10.16 13.06
CA GLY A 53 -10.17 10.08 13.95
C GLY A 53 -10.47 8.67 14.50
N ALA A 54 -9.58 7.69 14.30
CA ALA A 54 -9.74 6.37 14.91
C ALA A 54 -9.83 6.48 16.45
N PRO A 55 -10.83 5.88 17.10
CA PRO A 55 -11.01 6.01 18.54
C PRO A 55 -9.89 5.29 19.29
N VAL A 56 -9.36 5.96 20.32
CA VAL A 56 -8.40 5.41 21.27
C VAL A 56 -8.97 5.65 22.66
N GLN A 57 -9.26 4.58 23.40
CA GLN A 57 -9.84 4.71 24.74
C GLN A 57 -8.74 5.01 25.76
N GLU A 58 -9.12 5.68 26.85
CA GLU A 58 -8.19 5.99 27.93
C GLU A 58 -7.62 4.70 28.55
N GLY A 59 -6.30 4.65 28.68
CA GLY A 59 -5.58 3.47 29.19
C GLY A 59 -5.29 2.38 28.15
N GLU A 60 -5.72 2.53 26.90
CA GLU A 60 -5.33 1.59 25.84
C GLU A 60 -3.85 1.78 25.43
N LEU A 61 -3.01 0.77 25.70
CA LEU A 61 -1.63 0.71 25.21
C LEU A 61 -1.55 0.19 23.76
N THR A 62 -2.55 -0.58 23.33
CA THR A 62 -2.63 -1.18 21.99
C THR A 62 -4.03 -1.01 21.43
N PRO A 63 -4.38 0.16 20.88
CA PRO A 63 -5.76 0.49 20.51
C PRO A 63 -6.33 -0.49 19.49
N VAL A 64 -7.46 -1.11 19.82
CA VAL A 64 -8.07 -2.16 18.97
C VAL A 64 -8.60 -1.57 17.67
N ALA A 65 -9.11 -0.34 17.69
CA ALA A 65 -9.63 0.33 16.49
C ALA A 65 -8.54 0.52 15.42
N VAL A 66 -7.35 0.98 15.81
CA VAL A 66 -6.18 1.10 14.92
C VAL A 66 -5.85 -0.26 14.31
N GLN A 67 -5.83 -1.31 15.15
CA GLN A 67 -5.55 -2.67 14.71
C GLN A 67 -6.57 -3.22 13.71
N HIS A 68 -7.85 -2.93 13.91
CA HIS A 68 -8.92 -3.33 12.99
C HIS A 68 -8.85 -2.57 11.67
N ILE A 69 -8.61 -1.26 11.70
CA ILE A 69 -8.44 -0.45 10.49
C ILE A 69 -7.26 -0.98 9.68
N VAL A 70 -6.08 -1.17 10.28
CA VAL A 70 -4.91 -1.67 9.53
C VAL A 70 -5.18 -3.05 8.91
N ARG A 71 -5.82 -3.97 9.63
CA ARG A 71 -6.09 -5.33 9.15
C ARG A 71 -7.21 -5.40 8.11
N SER A 72 -8.13 -4.43 8.06
CA SER A 72 -9.20 -4.43 7.05
C SER A 72 -8.68 -4.20 5.64
N PHE A 73 -7.48 -3.63 5.48
CA PHE A 73 -6.78 -3.49 4.20
C PHE A 73 -5.99 -4.75 3.77
N ASP A 74 -6.00 -5.82 4.57
CA ASP A 74 -5.22 -7.05 4.36
C ASP A 74 -3.77 -6.78 3.91
N PRO A 75 -2.96 -6.05 4.70
CA PRO A 75 -1.62 -5.67 4.27
C PRO A 75 -0.73 -6.88 4.09
N CYS A 76 -0.18 -7.03 2.90
CA CYS A 76 0.95 -7.92 2.66
C CYS A 76 2.24 -7.11 2.57
N MET A 77 2.98 -7.04 3.68
CA MET A 77 4.23 -6.27 3.79
C MET A 77 5.37 -6.80 2.89
N VAL A 78 5.27 -8.04 2.42
CA VAL A 78 6.21 -8.58 1.41
C VAL A 78 5.85 -8.06 0.01
N CYS A 79 4.58 -7.74 -0.23
CA CYS A 79 4.10 -7.17 -1.48
C CYS A 79 4.16 -5.65 -1.52
N THR A 80 4.68 -4.92 -0.52
CA THR A 80 4.78 -3.44 -0.57
C THR A 80 6.12 -2.93 -1.07
N VAL A 81 7.18 -3.74 -0.95
CA VAL A 81 8.57 -3.34 -1.24
C VAL A 81 9.21 -4.37 -2.16
N HIS A 82 9.24 -4.07 -3.47
CA HIS A 82 9.87 -4.89 -4.50
C HIS A 82 10.40 -4.00 -5.62
#